data_AF-M8DM85-F1
#
_entry.id   AF-M8DM85-F1
#
_cell.length_a   1.000
_cell.length_b   1.000
_cell.length_c   1.000
_cell.angle_alpha   90.00
_cell.angle_beta   90.00
_cell.angle_gamma   90.00
#
_symmetry.space_group_name_H-M   'P 1'
#
loop_
_entity.id
_entity.type
_entity.pdbx_description
1 polymer ?
#
loop_
_entity_poly.entity_id
_entity_poly.type
_entity_poly.pdbx_seq_one_letter_code
_entity_poly.pdbx_strand_id
1 'polypeptide(L)'
;MAKQTNVTVLTDENGVQREYNVVEREANVGERIKIVDAAYTFGKYENGDVFVVDRVYNHDIAQGVEVDAVIDEDGNPDGYISWDEYVVIEPTSTVIVDGVRYREEKRKARVGERVLITNQSFAKFRNGTTGTVIGYGFSDNAMDVRGDSPATNGALTQHVKDYEYVVLTPKASATAWATSTPGWIVTVRLTLRTVGTAVADAVKAELHKREDVHTTVARLMTQPKPKSPQELRDEIVERAKADVAELERKWIASWQSDGKVSFWPKACAKEGFTPVHYVDFVVNREKRTVVALIKSLRTHTVDYRGVAKCAPGDVFNSHIGRAIALRRALDLFVPSEYRNAPQPTEVRVGDVVRGKRHGQIRTLTERLEKYDNHGYGKAFRTDNGMWLGTEQFELVDDSREEVSA
;
A
#
# COMPACT_ATOMS: atom_id res chain seq x y z
N MET A 1 9.54 6.39 -8.24
CA MET A 1 8.85 5.86 -7.04
C MET A 1 7.39 5.64 -7.42
N ALA A 2 6.93 4.40 -7.51
CA ALA A 2 5.50 4.14 -7.65
C ALA A 2 4.88 4.32 -6.28
N LYS A 3 4.10 5.40 -6.10
CA LYS A 3 3.31 5.69 -4.90
C LYS A 3 2.43 4.46 -4.67
N GLN A 4 2.73 3.65 -3.64
CA GLN A 4 1.87 2.54 -3.26
C GLN A 4 0.55 3.18 -2.82
N THR A 5 -0.41 3.17 -3.72
CA THR A 5 -1.69 3.83 -3.55
C THR A 5 -2.47 2.91 -2.61
N ASN A 6 -2.82 3.39 -1.41
CA ASN A 6 -3.81 2.68 -0.61
C ASN A 6 -5.11 2.69 -1.43
N VAL A 7 -5.48 1.54 -1.98
CA VAL A 7 -6.66 1.42 -2.85
C VAL A 7 -7.71 0.59 -2.12
N THR A 8 -8.96 1.08 -2.10
CA THR A 8 -10.13 0.30 -1.68
C THR A 8 -10.99 -0.01 -2.90
N VAL A 9 -11.68 -1.15 -2.89
CA VAL A 9 -12.63 -1.52 -3.95
C VAL A 9 -14.04 -1.35 -3.41
N LEU A 10 -14.88 -0.62 -4.14
CA LEU A 10 -16.28 -0.38 -3.80
C LEU A 10 -17.14 -0.48 -5.05
N THR A 11 -18.42 -0.79 -4.88
CA THR A 11 -19.39 -0.76 -5.98
C THR A 11 -19.81 0.69 -6.22
N ASP A 12 -19.64 1.20 -7.44
CA ASP A 12 -20.03 2.56 -7.81
C ASP A 12 -21.54 2.71 -8.07
N GLU A 13 -22.00 3.93 -8.39
CA GLU A 13 -23.41 4.21 -8.69
C GLU A 13 -23.98 3.44 -9.89
N ASN A 14 -23.10 2.90 -10.75
CA ASN A 14 -23.48 2.08 -11.89
C ASN A 14 -23.54 0.59 -11.51
N GLY A 15 -23.27 0.22 -10.26
CA GLY A 15 -23.25 -1.17 -9.83
C GLY A 15 -21.96 -1.91 -10.17
N VAL A 16 -20.88 -1.21 -10.54
CA VAL A 16 -19.60 -1.81 -10.95
C VAL A 16 -18.57 -1.69 -9.85
N GLN A 17 -17.79 -2.75 -9.61
CA GLN A 17 -16.66 -2.67 -8.69
C GLN A 17 -15.57 -1.76 -9.25
N ARG A 18 -15.23 -0.71 -8.51
CA ARG A 18 -14.24 0.29 -8.87
C ARG A 18 -13.20 0.44 -7.78
N GLU A 19 -11.98 0.73 -8.20
CA GLU A 19 -10.90 1.10 -7.30
C GLU A 19 -10.95 2.58 -6.96
N TYR A 20 -10.78 2.89 -5.68
CA TYR A 20 -10.69 4.24 -5.14
C TYR A 20 -9.37 4.42 -4.41
N ASN A 21 -8.69 5.54 -4.63
CA ASN A 21 -7.54 5.93 -3.83
C ASN A 21 -8.04 6.40 -2.47
N VAL A 22 -7.43 5.88 -1.41
CA VAL A 22 -7.66 6.31 -0.03
C VAL A 22 -6.68 7.44 0.28
N VAL A 23 -7.22 8.58 0.70
CA VAL A 23 -6.47 9.81 0.97
C VAL A 23 -6.83 10.30 2.37
N GLU A 24 -5.82 10.39 3.24
CA GLU A 24 -5.95 10.94 4.59
C GLU A 24 -5.89 12.47 4.51
N ARG A 25 -7.06 13.11 4.43
CA ARG A 25 -7.23 14.56 4.42
C ARG A 25 -8.67 14.95 4.79
N GLU A 26 -8.85 16.21 5.13
CA GLU A 26 -10.14 16.90 5.21
C GLU A 26 -10.94 16.69 3.92
N ALA A 27 -12.24 16.39 4.07
CA ALA A 27 -13.15 16.18 2.97
C ALA A 27 -13.88 17.49 2.64
N ASN A 28 -14.22 17.67 1.37
CA ASN A 28 -15.08 18.75 0.90
C ASN A 28 -16.50 18.23 0.63
N VAL A 29 -17.46 19.16 0.59
CA VAL A 29 -18.84 18.86 0.18
C VAL A 29 -18.87 18.13 -1.16
N GLY A 30 -19.62 17.04 -1.24
CA GLY A 30 -19.76 16.18 -2.41
C GLY A 30 -18.68 15.11 -2.58
N GLU A 31 -17.63 15.13 -1.76
CA GLU A 31 -16.63 14.05 -1.77
C GLU A 31 -17.16 12.79 -1.07
N ARG A 32 -16.59 11.64 -1.44
CA ARG A 32 -16.88 10.38 -0.77
C ARG A 32 -15.90 10.16 0.36
N ILE A 33 -16.42 9.75 1.51
CA ILE A 33 -15.63 9.36 2.68
C ILE A 33 -15.91 7.90 3.01
N LYS A 34 -14.91 7.23 3.59
CA LYS A 34 -15.03 5.89 4.15
C LYS A 34 -14.70 5.94 5.64
N ILE A 35 -15.56 5.37 6.47
CA ILE A 35 -15.34 5.28 7.92
C ILE A 35 -14.25 4.25 8.21
N VAL A 36 -13.26 4.63 9.01
CA VAL A 36 -12.10 3.80 9.38
C VAL A 36 -11.87 3.72 10.89
N ASP A 37 -12.41 4.66 11.66
CA ASP A 37 -12.31 4.68 13.13
C ASP A 37 -13.60 5.15 13.82
N ALA A 38 -14.71 4.48 13.52
CA ALA A 38 -16.05 4.74 14.04
C ALA A 38 -16.08 4.86 15.58
N ALA A 39 -16.43 6.05 16.10
CA ALA A 39 -16.54 6.35 17.52
C ALA A 39 -17.80 7.16 17.83
N TYR A 40 -18.42 6.93 18.99
CA TYR A 40 -19.64 7.66 19.40
C TYR A 40 -20.75 7.68 18.33
N THR A 41 -20.92 6.59 17.57
CA THR A 41 -21.76 6.60 16.37
C THR A 41 -23.27 6.53 16.62
N PHE A 42 -23.67 6.26 17.87
CA PHE A 42 -25.06 5.99 18.27
C PHE A 42 -25.74 4.89 17.40
N GLY A 43 -24.93 3.98 16.85
CA GLY A 43 -25.39 2.89 15.97
C GLY A 43 -25.79 3.32 14.55
N LYS A 44 -25.42 4.53 14.12
CA LYS A 44 -25.77 5.06 12.79
C LYS A 44 -24.78 4.73 11.69
N TYR A 45 -23.54 4.48 12.06
CA TYR A 45 -22.49 4.07 11.13
C TYR A 45 -21.46 3.19 11.83
N GLU A 46 -20.73 2.43 11.02
CA GLU A 46 -19.65 1.54 11.44
C GLU A 46 -18.46 1.59 10.48
N ASN A 47 -17.34 1.00 10.90
CA ASN A 47 -16.13 0.92 10.08
C ASN A 47 -16.40 0.21 8.75
N GLY A 48 -16.06 0.89 7.66
CA GLY A 48 -16.29 0.41 6.30
C GLY A 48 -17.45 1.10 5.59
N ASP A 49 -18.34 1.79 6.32
CA ASP A 49 -19.41 2.57 5.71
C ASP A 49 -18.86 3.69 4.82
N VAL A 50 -19.62 4.01 3.78
CA VAL A 50 -19.24 5.00 2.78
C VAL A 50 -20.36 6.01 2.63
N PHE A 51 -20.01 7.28 2.76
CA PHE A 51 -20.94 8.40 2.66
C PHE A 51 -20.47 9.43 1.64
N VAL A 52 -21.41 10.25 1.18
CA VAL A 52 -21.11 11.50 0.47
C VAL A 52 -21.27 12.63 1.47
N VAL A 53 -20.30 13.54 1.50
CA VAL A 53 -20.29 14.67 2.42
C VAL A 53 -21.35 15.69 2.02
N ASP A 54 -22.27 16.02 2.92
CA ASP A 54 -23.31 17.02 2.67
C ASP A 54 -22.84 18.42 3.10
N ARG A 55 -22.13 18.52 4.23
CA ARG A 55 -21.55 19.79 4.74
C ARG A 55 -20.20 19.56 5.40
N VAL A 56 -19.38 20.61 5.45
CA VAL A 56 -18.09 20.60 6.18
C VAL A 56 -18.30 21.33 7.50
N TYR A 57 -17.89 20.71 8.60
CA TYR A 57 -17.94 21.29 9.93
C TYR A 57 -16.53 21.73 10.33
N ASN A 58 -16.31 23.03 10.41
CA ASN A 58 -15.03 23.61 10.79
C ASN A 58 -15.24 24.58 11.95
N HIS A 59 -15.03 24.07 13.16
CA HIS A 59 -15.10 24.84 14.39
C HIS A 59 -13.73 24.83 15.07
N ASP A 60 -13.40 25.87 15.83
CA ASP A 60 -12.08 26.06 16.47
C ASP A 60 -11.60 24.90 17.36
N ILE A 61 -12.51 24.00 17.75
CA ILE A 61 -12.27 22.88 18.66
C ILE A 61 -12.60 21.51 18.07
N ALA A 62 -13.17 21.46 16.86
CA ALA A 62 -13.58 20.21 16.21
C ALA A 62 -13.67 20.39 14.69
N GLN A 63 -13.04 19.46 13.97
CA GLN A 63 -13.02 19.38 12.51
C GLN A 63 -13.72 18.11 12.08
N GLY A 64 -14.51 18.18 11.02
CA GLY A 64 -15.20 17.01 10.48
C GLY A 64 -16.17 17.37 9.37
N VAL A 65 -17.12 16.48 9.17
CA VAL A 65 -18.17 16.64 8.17
C VAL A 65 -19.53 16.32 8.77
N GLU A 66 -20.57 16.79 8.11
CA GLU A 66 -21.94 16.39 8.40
C GLU A 66 -22.51 15.63 7.22
N VAL A 67 -23.18 14.52 7.52
CA VAL A 67 -23.82 13.62 6.57
C VAL A 67 -25.26 13.42 7.00
N ASP A 68 -26.21 13.79 6.14
CA ASP A 68 -27.64 13.74 6.44
C ASP A 68 -28.12 12.31 6.72
N ALA A 69 -27.49 11.33 6.06
CA ALA A 69 -27.80 9.92 6.21
C ALA A 69 -27.55 9.36 7.62
N VAL A 70 -26.74 10.04 8.45
CA VAL A 70 -26.40 9.59 9.82
C VAL A 70 -26.99 10.48 10.91
N ILE A 71 -27.91 11.39 10.56
CA ILE A 71 -28.63 12.23 11.53
C ILE A 71 -29.43 11.35 12.50
N ASP A 72 -29.34 11.71 13.77
CA ASP A 72 -30.04 11.08 14.88
C ASP A 72 -30.49 12.11 15.92
N GLU A 73 -31.80 12.24 16.13
CA GLU A 73 -32.36 13.24 17.05
C GLU A 73 -31.89 13.03 18.51
N ASP A 74 -31.53 11.81 18.89
CA ASP A 74 -31.19 11.44 20.27
C ASP A 74 -29.67 11.51 20.58
N GLY A 75 -28.80 11.46 19.56
CA GLY A 75 -27.35 11.35 19.76
C GLY A 75 -26.46 12.10 18.77
N ASN A 76 -26.90 12.27 17.52
CA ASN A 76 -26.13 12.93 16.46
C ASN A 76 -27.03 13.84 15.60
N PRO A 77 -27.58 14.92 16.17
CA PRO A 77 -28.64 15.70 15.54
C PRO A 77 -28.19 16.41 14.25
N ASP A 78 -26.89 16.65 14.11
CA ASP A 78 -26.30 17.33 12.94
C ASP A 78 -25.70 16.34 11.93
N GLY A 79 -25.68 15.04 12.24
CA GLY A 79 -25.06 14.01 11.40
C GLY A 79 -23.53 14.14 11.34
N TYR A 80 -22.91 14.65 12.41
CA TYR A 80 -21.49 14.91 12.51
C TYR A 80 -20.68 13.61 12.50
N ILE A 81 -19.58 13.62 11.75
CA ILE A 81 -18.54 12.59 11.70
C ILE A 81 -17.20 13.33 11.80
N SER A 82 -16.38 12.97 12.80
CA SER A 82 -15.11 13.66 13.01
C SER A 82 -14.10 13.36 11.90
N TRP A 83 -13.19 14.30 11.62
CA TRP A 83 -12.08 14.09 10.66
C TRP A 83 -11.40 12.76 10.93
N ASP A 84 -11.10 12.47 12.20
CA ASP A 84 -10.27 11.32 12.59
C ASP A 84 -10.96 9.97 12.35
N GLU A 85 -12.26 9.96 12.10
CA GLU A 85 -13.05 8.74 11.89
C GLU A 85 -13.11 8.31 10.43
N TYR A 86 -12.71 9.16 9.47
CA TYR A 86 -12.86 8.89 8.04
C TYR A 86 -11.60 9.14 7.21
N VAL A 87 -11.61 8.56 6.01
CA VAL A 87 -10.66 8.87 4.93
C VAL A 87 -11.43 9.27 3.67
N VAL A 88 -10.88 10.18 2.87
CA VAL A 88 -11.44 10.53 1.56
C VAL A 88 -11.12 9.44 0.55
N ILE A 89 -12.10 9.04 -0.25
CA ILE A 89 -11.94 8.04 -1.30
C ILE A 89 -12.18 8.63 -2.69
N GLU A 90 -11.11 8.70 -3.49
CA GLU A 90 -11.13 9.32 -4.82
C GLU A 90 -11.28 8.24 -5.91
N PRO A 91 -12.27 8.34 -6.82
CA PRO A 91 -12.48 7.33 -7.85
C PRO A 91 -11.29 7.25 -8.82
N THR A 92 -10.86 6.04 -9.15
CA THR A 92 -9.90 5.82 -10.23
C THR A 92 -10.60 5.42 -11.53
N SER A 93 -9.88 5.47 -12.64
CA SER A 93 -10.32 4.89 -13.92
C SER A 93 -10.17 3.36 -13.99
N THR A 94 -9.96 2.68 -12.86
CA THR A 94 -9.82 1.21 -12.83
C THR A 94 -11.11 0.57 -12.30
N VAL A 95 -11.71 -0.30 -13.11
CA VAL A 95 -12.88 -1.11 -12.77
C VAL A 95 -12.54 -2.60 -12.78
N ILE A 96 -13.29 -3.38 -12.01
CA ILE A 96 -13.15 -4.82 -11.90
C ILE A 96 -14.43 -5.45 -12.46
N VAL A 97 -14.28 -6.22 -13.54
CA VAL A 97 -15.36 -6.92 -14.22
C VAL A 97 -14.96 -8.38 -14.32
N ASP A 98 -15.79 -9.29 -13.79
CA ASP A 98 -15.53 -10.74 -13.76
C ASP A 98 -14.14 -11.10 -13.17
N GLY A 99 -13.68 -10.35 -12.16
CA GLY A 99 -12.37 -10.54 -11.52
C GLY A 99 -11.18 -9.99 -12.30
N VAL A 100 -11.40 -9.39 -13.48
CA VAL A 100 -10.35 -8.78 -14.30
C VAL A 100 -10.36 -7.26 -14.14
N ARG A 101 -9.16 -6.68 -13.97
CA ARG A 101 -8.97 -5.22 -13.85
C ARG A 101 -8.88 -4.58 -15.23
N TYR A 102 -9.75 -3.61 -15.49
CA TYR A 102 -9.77 -2.81 -16.71
C TYR A 102 -9.51 -1.35 -16.41
N ARG A 103 -8.81 -0.67 -17.32
CA ARG A 103 -8.77 0.79 -17.38
C ARG A 103 -9.90 1.28 -18.27
N GLU A 104 -10.67 2.24 -17.77
CA GLU A 104 -11.68 2.96 -18.56
C GLU A 104 -11.03 4.02 -19.44
N GLU A 105 -11.41 4.03 -20.72
CA GLU A 105 -10.96 4.99 -21.71
C GLU A 105 -12.16 5.65 -22.41
N LYS A 106 -12.28 6.97 -22.27
CA LYS A 106 -13.29 7.77 -23.00
C LYS A 106 -12.83 8.00 -24.44
N ARG A 107 -13.10 7.03 -25.32
CA ARG A 107 -12.81 7.09 -26.76
C ARG A 107 -13.78 6.21 -27.55
N LYS A 108 -13.78 6.38 -28.88
CA LYS A 108 -14.52 5.48 -29.77
C LYS A 108 -13.96 4.05 -29.69
N ALA A 109 -14.87 3.08 -29.56
CA ALA A 109 -14.53 1.67 -29.56
C ALA A 109 -14.29 1.13 -30.97
N ARG A 110 -13.53 0.04 -31.06
CA ARG A 110 -13.33 -0.77 -32.26
C ARG A 110 -14.07 -2.10 -32.10
N VAL A 111 -14.42 -2.72 -33.23
CA VAL A 111 -14.98 -4.08 -33.23
C VAL A 111 -14.02 -5.04 -32.53
N GLY A 112 -14.56 -5.86 -31.62
CA GLY A 112 -13.83 -6.77 -30.75
C GLY A 112 -13.47 -6.21 -29.39
N GLU A 113 -13.56 -4.88 -29.16
CA GLU A 113 -13.26 -4.29 -27.86
C GLU A 113 -14.39 -4.51 -26.85
N ARG A 114 -14.03 -4.52 -25.56
CA ARG A 114 -14.97 -4.60 -24.45
C ARG A 114 -15.33 -3.19 -24.01
N VAL A 115 -16.61 -2.94 -23.72
CA VAL A 115 -17.13 -1.65 -23.29
C VAL A 115 -17.96 -1.78 -22.02
N LEU A 116 -18.00 -0.70 -21.24
CA LEU A 116 -18.86 -0.53 -20.08
C LEU A 116 -19.88 0.58 -20.37
N ILE A 117 -21.16 0.31 -20.14
CA ILE A 117 -22.23 1.30 -20.28
C ILE A 117 -22.26 2.19 -19.03
N THR A 118 -22.01 3.48 -19.20
CA THR A 118 -21.91 4.46 -18.10
C THR A 118 -22.97 5.55 -18.15
N ASN A 119 -23.65 5.73 -19.29
CA ASN A 119 -24.66 6.77 -19.44
C ASN A 119 -25.80 6.26 -20.32
N GLN A 120 -26.77 5.62 -19.68
CA GLN A 120 -27.97 5.13 -20.33
C GLN A 120 -28.80 6.31 -20.89
N SER A 121 -28.81 6.48 -22.21
CA SER A 121 -29.73 7.41 -22.88
C SER A 121 -30.99 6.71 -23.41
N PHE A 122 -31.00 5.37 -23.52
CA PHE A 122 -32.16 4.60 -23.96
C PHE A 122 -32.43 3.37 -23.07
N ALA A 123 -33.71 3.03 -22.92
CA ALA A 123 -34.27 2.09 -21.94
C ALA A 123 -33.77 0.61 -22.00
N LYS A 124 -32.76 0.26 -22.81
CA LYS A 124 -32.39 -1.13 -23.09
C LYS A 124 -31.08 -1.63 -22.47
N PHE A 125 -30.15 -0.75 -22.12
CA PHE A 125 -28.97 -1.10 -21.31
C PHE A 125 -29.04 -0.43 -19.95
N ARG A 126 -28.83 -1.20 -18.88
CA ARG A 126 -28.62 -0.61 -17.55
C ARG A 126 -27.19 -0.10 -17.48
N ASN A 127 -26.98 1.05 -16.84
CA ASN A 127 -25.66 1.44 -16.39
C ASN A 127 -24.99 0.27 -15.65
N GLY A 128 -23.69 0.10 -15.86
CA GLY A 128 -22.91 -0.99 -15.27
C GLY A 128 -22.81 -2.25 -16.11
N THR A 129 -23.61 -2.36 -17.18
CA THR A 129 -23.54 -3.52 -18.08
C THR A 129 -22.31 -3.47 -18.97
N THR A 130 -21.71 -4.64 -19.18
CA THR A 130 -20.58 -4.82 -20.10
C THR A 130 -20.98 -5.61 -21.34
N GLY A 131 -20.22 -5.42 -22.41
CA GLY A 131 -20.37 -6.19 -23.63
C GLY A 131 -19.20 -6.03 -24.59
N THR A 132 -19.24 -6.78 -25.69
CA THR A 132 -18.23 -6.73 -26.75
C THR A 132 -18.82 -6.06 -27.98
N VAL A 133 -18.06 -5.14 -28.58
CA VAL A 133 -18.43 -4.51 -29.86
C VAL A 133 -18.34 -5.54 -30.97
N ILE A 134 -19.42 -5.75 -31.71
CA ILE A 134 -19.50 -6.74 -32.79
C ILE A 134 -19.68 -6.11 -34.16
N GLY A 135 -19.97 -4.81 -34.24
CA GLY A 135 -20.14 -4.10 -35.49
C GLY A 135 -20.33 -2.60 -35.31
N TYR A 136 -20.42 -1.91 -36.44
CA TYR A 136 -20.81 -0.50 -36.52
C TYR A 136 -22.28 -0.45 -36.94
N GLY A 137 -23.10 0.29 -36.20
CA GLY A 137 -24.52 0.44 -36.50
C GLY A 137 -24.77 1.29 -37.76
N PHE A 138 -26.04 1.35 -38.20
CA PHE A 138 -26.46 2.04 -39.42
C PHE A 138 -26.37 3.58 -39.37
N SER A 139 -26.17 4.19 -38.19
CA SER A 139 -26.04 5.64 -38.02
C SER A 139 -24.63 6.03 -37.60
N ASP A 140 -24.14 7.17 -38.11
CA ASP A 140 -22.89 7.78 -37.67
C ASP A 140 -22.88 7.90 -36.13
N ASN A 141 -21.84 7.34 -35.50
CA ASN A 141 -21.62 7.30 -34.05
C ASN A 141 -22.42 6.27 -33.24
N ALA A 142 -22.93 5.19 -33.85
CA ALA A 142 -23.51 4.06 -33.11
C ALA A 142 -22.74 2.75 -33.37
N MET A 143 -22.51 1.97 -32.30
CA MET A 143 -21.87 0.65 -32.33
C MET A 143 -22.88 -0.44 -31.99
N ASP A 144 -22.72 -1.62 -32.56
CA ASP A 144 -23.48 -2.79 -32.15
C ASP A 144 -22.72 -3.53 -31.05
N VAL A 145 -23.30 -3.58 -29.85
CA VAL A 145 -22.70 -4.23 -28.69
C VAL A 145 -23.47 -5.49 -28.32
N ARG A 146 -22.75 -6.60 -28.15
CA ARG A 146 -23.27 -7.85 -27.57
C ARG A 146 -23.02 -7.84 -26.07
N GLY A 147 -24.08 -7.69 -25.28
CA GLY A 147 -23.99 -7.69 -23.82
C GLY A 147 -23.68 -9.07 -23.24
N ASP A 148 -23.05 -9.10 -22.07
CA ASP A 148 -22.64 -10.34 -21.38
C ASP A 148 -23.78 -11.04 -20.60
N SER A 149 -24.90 -10.35 -20.35
CA SER A 149 -26.00 -10.89 -19.52
C SER A 149 -26.90 -11.91 -20.26
N PRO A 150 -27.35 -12.99 -19.60
CA PRO A 150 -28.34 -13.92 -20.15
C PRO A 150 -29.68 -13.25 -20.53
N ALA A 151 -30.03 -12.12 -19.90
CA ALA A 151 -31.28 -11.40 -20.16
C ALA A 151 -31.37 -10.78 -21.56
N THR A 152 -30.25 -10.65 -22.29
CA THR A 152 -30.21 -10.22 -23.70
C THR A 152 -30.21 -11.39 -24.68
N ASN A 153 -30.31 -12.62 -24.17
CA ASN A 153 -30.38 -13.90 -24.90
C ASN A 153 -29.31 -14.07 -26.01
N GLY A 154 -28.16 -13.42 -25.88
CA GLY A 154 -27.09 -13.43 -26.89
C GLY A 154 -27.50 -12.96 -28.30
N ALA A 155 -28.72 -12.42 -28.46
CA ALA A 155 -29.38 -12.27 -29.75
C ALA A 155 -29.59 -10.82 -30.20
N LEU A 156 -29.33 -9.84 -29.34
CA LEU A 156 -29.55 -8.43 -29.68
C LEU A 156 -28.21 -7.71 -29.88
N THR A 157 -27.86 -7.46 -31.15
CA THR A 157 -27.06 -6.29 -31.54
C THR A 157 -27.84 -5.06 -31.12
N GLN A 158 -27.26 -4.20 -30.28
CA GLN A 158 -27.94 -2.99 -29.85
C GLN A 158 -27.04 -1.78 -30.09
N HIS A 159 -27.66 -0.74 -30.64
CA HIS A 159 -27.00 0.51 -30.97
C HIS A 159 -26.66 1.27 -29.69
N VAL A 160 -25.36 1.37 -29.42
CA VAL A 160 -24.81 2.16 -28.32
C VAL A 160 -24.04 3.33 -28.93
N LYS A 161 -24.35 4.55 -28.50
CA LYS A 161 -23.66 5.75 -28.98
C LYS A 161 -22.35 6.00 -28.23
N ASP A 162 -21.43 6.70 -28.88
CA ASP A 162 -20.08 7.00 -28.37
C ASP A 162 -20.05 7.68 -26.98
N TYR A 163 -21.14 8.33 -26.54
CA TYR A 163 -21.24 8.97 -25.23
C TYR A 163 -21.88 8.09 -24.13
N GLU A 164 -22.42 6.92 -24.49
CA GLU A 164 -23.11 6.02 -23.57
C GLU A 164 -22.17 4.99 -22.92
N TYR A 165 -20.93 4.87 -23.42
CA TYR A 165 -19.97 3.88 -22.98
C TYR A 165 -18.55 4.44 -22.74
N VAL A 166 -17.76 3.64 -22.04
CA VAL A 166 -16.29 3.75 -22.00
C VAL A 166 -15.66 2.45 -22.48
N VAL A 167 -14.50 2.53 -23.13
CA VAL A 167 -13.75 1.35 -23.56
C VAL A 167 -12.99 0.77 -22.38
N LEU A 168 -13.02 -0.55 -22.24
CA LEU A 168 -12.32 -1.28 -21.20
C LEU A 168 -11.04 -1.92 -21.76
N THR A 169 -9.90 -1.37 -21.37
CA THR A 169 -8.58 -1.93 -21.73
C THR A 169 -8.06 -2.78 -20.57
N PRO A 170 -7.77 -4.08 -20.76
CA PRO A 170 -7.22 -4.92 -19.71
C PRO A 170 -5.94 -4.31 -19.13
N LYS A 171 -5.87 -4.12 -17.80
CA LYS A 171 -4.60 -3.90 -17.12
C LYS A 171 -3.98 -5.28 -16.97
N ALA A 172 -2.82 -5.49 -17.60
CA ALA A 172 -2.10 -6.76 -17.49
C ALA A 172 -2.02 -7.19 -16.03
N SER A 173 -2.77 -8.23 -15.68
CA SER A 173 -2.68 -8.85 -14.37
C SER A 173 -1.33 -9.54 -14.31
N ALA A 174 -0.56 -9.31 -13.26
CA ALA A 174 0.73 -9.96 -13.06
C ALA A 174 0.55 -11.43 -12.72
N THR A 175 -0.02 -12.23 -13.64
CA THR A 175 0.05 -13.69 -13.68
C THR A 175 -0.46 -14.15 -15.05
N ALA A 176 0.48 -14.43 -15.96
CA ALA A 176 0.41 -15.51 -16.94
C ALA A 176 1.75 -15.54 -17.69
N TRP A 177 2.69 -16.36 -17.24
CA TRP A 177 3.74 -16.83 -18.13
C TRP A 177 3.09 -17.80 -19.11
N ALA A 178 2.79 -17.32 -20.31
CA ALA A 178 2.52 -18.18 -21.46
C ALA A 178 3.72 -18.12 -22.40
N THR A 179 4.43 -19.22 -22.43
CA THR A 179 5.57 -19.53 -23.30
C THR A 179 5.14 -19.54 -24.76
N SER A 180 5.80 -18.75 -25.62
CA SER A 180 5.91 -19.10 -27.05
C SER A 180 7.09 -18.41 -27.71
N THR A 181 8.08 -19.20 -28.13
CA THR A 181 9.15 -18.84 -29.08
C THR A 181 8.72 -19.21 -30.53
N PRO A 182 9.44 -18.84 -31.62
CA PRO A 182 8.91 -17.96 -32.66
C PRO A 182 8.91 -18.57 -34.08
N GLY A 183 8.34 -17.85 -35.05
CA GLY A 183 8.56 -18.05 -36.49
C GLY A 183 7.55 -17.24 -37.32
N TRP A 184 7.79 -16.76 -38.55
CA TRP A 184 8.79 -17.02 -39.58
C TRP A 184 9.01 -15.75 -40.44
N ILE A 185 10.07 -15.76 -41.24
CA ILE A 185 10.49 -14.76 -42.25
C ILE A 185 9.49 -14.67 -43.42
N VAL A 186 9.19 -13.47 -43.92
CA VAL A 186 8.58 -13.25 -45.25
C VAL A 186 9.44 -12.27 -46.07
N THR A 187 9.97 -12.74 -47.19
CA THR A 187 10.68 -11.95 -48.20
C THR A 187 9.68 -11.44 -49.24
N VAL A 188 9.68 -10.14 -49.55
CA VAL A 188 8.85 -9.56 -50.63
C VAL A 188 9.75 -8.87 -51.65
N ARG A 189 9.74 -9.35 -52.90
CA ARG A 189 10.23 -8.63 -54.08
C ARG A 189 9.09 -7.76 -54.62
N LEU A 190 9.34 -6.46 -54.80
CA LEU A 190 8.42 -5.50 -55.38
C LEU A 190 8.97 -4.99 -56.72
N THR A 191 8.14 -5.02 -57.77
CA THR A 191 8.31 -4.17 -58.95
C THR A 191 7.29 -3.03 -58.92
N LEU A 192 7.86 -1.81 -58.93
CA LEU A 192 7.35 -0.43 -59.19
C LEU A 192 6.04 -0.34 -60.02
N ARG A 193 5.11 0.61 -59.84
CA ARG A 193 5.12 2.02 -59.36
C ARG A 193 3.66 2.39 -59.00
N THR A 194 3.38 2.69 -57.73
CA THR A 194 2.26 3.53 -57.18
C THR A 194 2.20 3.49 -55.65
N VAL A 195 3.11 2.78 -54.97
CA VAL A 195 3.07 2.53 -53.50
C VAL A 195 4.07 3.40 -52.71
N GLY A 196 4.43 4.58 -53.19
CA GLY A 196 5.50 5.40 -52.58
C GLY A 196 5.11 6.08 -51.25
N THR A 197 3.91 6.64 -51.16
CA THR A 197 3.49 7.44 -50.00
C THR A 197 2.91 6.58 -48.88
N ALA A 198 2.03 5.63 -49.21
CA ALA A 198 1.43 4.74 -48.22
C ALA A 198 2.46 3.81 -47.54
N VAL A 199 3.48 3.36 -48.27
CA VAL A 199 4.59 2.57 -47.67
C VAL A 199 5.51 3.48 -46.87
N ALA A 200 5.77 4.72 -47.30
CA ALA A 200 6.55 5.66 -46.50
C ALA A 200 5.85 5.99 -45.18
N ASP A 201 4.53 6.24 -45.18
CA ASP A 201 3.76 6.53 -43.97
C ASP A 201 3.62 5.30 -43.07
N ALA A 202 3.44 4.11 -43.64
CA ALA A 202 3.42 2.86 -42.88
C ALA A 202 4.80 2.55 -42.27
N VAL A 203 5.89 2.77 -43.02
CA VAL A 203 7.27 2.58 -42.52
C VAL A 203 7.62 3.64 -41.47
N LYS A 204 7.13 4.87 -41.60
CA LYS A 204 7.34 5.95 -40.61
C LYS A 204 6.53 5.73 -39.34
N ALA A 205 5.28 5.27 -39.46
CA ALA A 205 4.46 4.85 -38.33
C ALA A 205 5.07 3.63 -37.62
N GLU A 206 5.65 2.69 -38.36
CA GLU A 206 6.31 1.52 -37.78
C GLU A 206 7.69 1.85 -37.18
N LEU A 207 8.44 2.80 -37.75
CA LEU A 207 9.66 3.38 -37.16
C LEU A 207 9.34 4.15 -35.87
N HIS A 208 8.26 4.93 -35.82
CA HIS A 208 7.81 5.59 -34.59
C HIS A 208 7.35 4.59 -33.53
N LYS A 209 6.67 3.49 -33.89
CA LYS A 209 6.40 2.39 -32.93
C LYS A 209 7.69 1.77 -32.40
N ARG A 210 8.76 1.68 -33.21
CA ARG A 210 10.08 1.18 -32.77
C ARG A 210 10.85 2.18 -31.90
N GLU A 211 10.74 3.49 -32.16
CA GLU A 211 11.22 4.54 -31.25
C GLU A 211 10.44 4.52 -29.93
N ASP A 212 9.14 4.25 -29.96
CA ASP A 212 8.31 4.11 -28.76
C ASP A 212 8.70 2.85 -27.96
N VAL A 213 9.03 1.75 -28.63
CA VAL A 213 9.60 0.56 -27.98
C VAL A 213 11.02 0.84 -27.45
N HIS A 214 11.87 1.58 -28.16
CA HIS A 214 13.20 1.95 -27.66
C HIS A 214 13.11 2.91 -26.45
N THR A 215 12.17 3.85 -26.47
CA THR A 215 11.89 4.79 -25.38
C THR A 215 11.22 4.07 -24.22
N THR A 216 10.35 3.10 -24.47
CA THR A 216 9.71 2.27 -23.44
C THR A 216 10.69 1.28 -22.83
N VAL A 217 11.60 0.69 -23.61
CA VAL A 217 12.70 -0.14 -23.12
C VAL A 217 13.71 0.71 -22.35
N ALA A 218 14.05 1.91 -22.80
CA ALA A 218 14.87 2.86 -22.04
C ALA A 218 14.18 3.32 -20.74
N ARG A 219 12.83 3.46 -20.76
CA ARG A 219 11.99 3.79 -19.59
C ARG A 219 11.82 2.62 -18.62
N LEU A 220 11.84 1.38 -19.13
CA LEU A 220 11.86 0.14 -18.33
C LEU A 220 13.24 -0.11 -17.74
N MET A 221 14.31 0.20 -18.47
CA MET A 221 15.70 0.18 -18.01
C MET A 221 16.03 1.31 -17.00
N THR A 222 15.15 2.31 -16.87
CA THR A 222 15.24 3.39 -15.85
C THR A 222 14.22 3.25 -14.71
N GLN A 223 13.48 2.14 -14.63
CA GLN A 223 12.76 1.85 -13.39
C GLN A 223 13.78 1.59 -12.27
N PRO A 224 13.60 2.19 -11.08
CA PRO A 224 14.45 1.88 -9.95
C PRO A 224 14.35 0.37 -9.70
N LYS A 225 15.49 -0.31 -9.70
CA LYS A 225 15.63 -1.73 -9.43
C LYS A 225 14.70 -2.10 -8.26
N PRO A 226 13.84 -3.13 -8.37
CA PRO A 226 12.97 -3.53 -7.28
C PRO A 226 13.84 -3.76 -6.05
N LYS A 227 13.54 -3.04 -4.97
CA LYS A 227 14.31 -3.11 -3.72
C LYS A 227 14.36 -4.56 -3.28
N SER A 228 15.55 -5.04 -2.98
CA SER A 228 15.74 -6.37 -2.41
C SER A 228 14.99 -6.49 -1.08
N PRO A 229 14.60 -7.71 -0.66
CA PRO A 229 13.98 -7.92 0.66
C PRO A 229 14.81 -7.35 1.82
N GLN A 230 16.15 -7.38 1.70
CA GLN A 230 17.06 -6.79 2.68
C GLN A 230 16.94 -5.26 2.73
N GLU A 231 16.90 -4.58 1.58
CA GLU A 231 16.75 -3.12 1.53
C GLU A 231 15.40 -2.67 2.10
N LEU A 232 14.34 -3.45 1.88
CA LEU A 232 13.03 -3.19 2.49
C LEU A 232 13.06 -3.37 4.01
N ARG A 233 13.73 -4.41 4.52
CA ARG A 233 13.90 -4.61 5.96
C ARG A 233 14.70 -3.47 6.59
N ASP A 234 15.80 -3.09 5.97
CA ASP A 234 16.65 -1.99 6.43
C ASP A 234 15.86 -0.66 6.48
N GLU A 235 15.03 -0.38 5.47
CA GLU A 235 14.14 0.80 5.47
C GLU A 235 13.11 0.74 6.60
N ILE A 236 12.52 -0.42 6.87
CA ILE A 236 11.56 -0.60 7.97
C ILE A 236 12.23 -0.38 9.34
N VAL A 237 13.45 -0.90 9.52
CA VAL A 237 14.23 -0.70 10.76
C VAL A 237 14.57 0.78 10.96
N GLU A 238 15.02 1.49 9.91
CA GLU A 238 15.30 2.92 10.00
C GLU A 238 14.02 3.74 10.27
N ARG A 239 12.90 3.36 9.65
CA ARG A 239 11.60 3.97 9.95
C ARG A 239 11.19 3.73 11.40
N ALA A 240 11.40 2.53 11.94
CA ALA A 240 11.10 2.21 13.34
C ALA A 240 11.97 3.05 14.31
N LYS A 241 13.25 3.28 13.99
CA LYS A 241 14.12 4.18 14.76
C LYS A 241 13.63 5.62 14.71
N ALA A 242 13.29 6.11 13.51
CA ALA A 242 12.76 7.45 13.32
C ALA A 242 11.44 7.65 14.06
N ASP A 243 10.55 6.66 14.01
CA ASP A 243 9.25 6.67 14.69
C ASP A 243 9.39 6.73 16.21
N VAL A 244 10.28 5.90 16.80
CA VAL A 244 10.57 6.00 18.24
C VAL A 244 11.14 7.38 18.59
N ALA A 245 12.09 7.88 17.80
CA ALA A 245 12.69 9.20 18.02
C ALA A 245 11.68 10.34 17.84
N GLU A 246 10.71 10.20 16.93
CA GLU A 246 9.63 11.15 16.73
C GLU A 246 8.65 11.09 17.89
N LEU A 247 8.20 9.91 18.31
CA LEU A 247 7.29 9.73 19.45
C LEU A 247 7.91 10.20 20.77
N GLU A 248 9.24 10.09 20.93
CA GLU A 248 9.98 10.69 22.05
C GLU A 248 10.14 12.22 21.93
N ARG A 249 9.89 12.81 20.76
CA ARG A 249 9.94 14.28 20.56
C ARG A 249 8.57 14.92 20.49
N LYS A 250 7.56 14.18 20.01
CA LYS A 250 6.22 14.68 19.72
C LYS A 250 5.47 14.86 21.03
N TRP A 251 4.97 16.06 21.21
CA TRP A 251 4.18 16.45 22.36
C TRP A 251 2.77 15.86 22.25
N ILE A 252 2.33 15.20 23.32
CA ILE A 252 0.92 14.90 23.58
C ILE A 252 0.63 15.55 24.93
N ALA A 253 -0.06 16.70 24.97
CA ALA A 253 -0.56 17.22 26.24
C ALA A 253 -1.91 16.59 26.57
N SER A 254 -1.99 15.97 27.73
CA SER A 254 -3.25 15.79 28.45
C SER A 254 -3.33 16.85 29.55
N TRP A 255 -3.72 18.07 29.19
CA TRP A 255 -4.41 18.94 30.16
C TRP A 255 -5.93 18.88 29.97
N GLN A 256 -6.43 17.84 29.32
CA GLN A 256 -7.83 17.51 29.27
C GLN A 256 -7.98 16.00 29.52
N SER A 257 -8.77 15.72 30.55
CA SER A 257 -9.45 14.47 30.91
C SER A 257 -9.55 13.43 29.80
N ASP A 258 -8.88 12.28 29.96
CA ASP A 258 -9.38 10.92 29.61
C ASP A 258 -8.30 9.81 29.68
N GLY A 259 -7.41 9.84 30.69
CA GLY A 259 -6.47 8.72 30.89
C GLY A 259 -5.49 8.47 29.73
N LYS A 260 -5.18 9.51 28.93
CA LYS A 260 -4.17 9.46 27.86
C LYS A 260 -2.79 9.94 28.35
N VAL A 261 -1.74 9.35 27.79
CA VAL A 261 -0.33 9.57 28.19
C VAL A 261 0.16 10.97 27.84
N SER A 262 0.67 11.73 28.81
CA SER A 262 1.40 12.98 28.55
C SER A 262 2.90 12.75 28.48
N PHE A 263 3.55 12.96 27.34
CA PHE A 263 5.02 12.92 27.22
C PHE A 263 5.58 14.33 27.00
N TRP A 264 6.68 14.67 27.68
CA TRP A 264 7.42 15.93 27.46
C TRP A 264 8.88 15.61 27.12
N PRO A 265 9.46 16.18 26.05
CA PRO A 265 10.85 15.96 25.72
C PRO A 265 11.80 16.62 26.73
N LYS A 266 12.92 15.95 27.02
CA LYS A 266 14.04 16.40 27.87
C LYS A 266 14.63 17.76 27.44
N ALA A 267 14.35 18.21 26.22
CA ALA A 267 14.82 19.46 25.63
C ALA A 267 14.20 20.73 26.24
N CYS A 268 12.99 20.66 26.80
CA CYS A 268 12.29 21.82 27.38
C CYS A 268 12.77 22.20 28.78
N ALA A 269 13.70 21.45 29.37
CA ALA A 269 14.29 21.75 30.68
C ALA A 269 15.02 23.11 30.74
N LYS A 270 15.36 23.71 29.58
CA LYS A 270 15.97 25.05 29.50
C LYS A 270 14.98 26.22 29.59
N GLU A 271 13.69 25.98 29.37
CA GLU A 271 12.66 27.05 29.36
C GLU A 271 11.65 26.92 30.51
N GLY A 272 11.99 26.16 31.57
CA GLY A 272 11.25 26.18 32.83
C GLY A 272 10.07 25.20 32.94
N PHE A 273 9.84 24.33 31.96
CA PHE A 273 8.84 23.25 32.05
C PHE A 273 9.51 21.90 32.26
N THR A 274 9.20 21.24 33.38
CA THR A 274 9.74 19.92 33.73
C THR A 274 8.94 18.83 33.03
N PRO A 275 9.58 17.85 32.35
CA PRO A 275 8.84 16.75 31.79
C PRO A 275 8.06 15.98 32.88
N VAL A 276 6.89 15.42 32.54
CA VAL A 276 6.04 14.70 33.49
C VAL A 276 6.20 13.18 33.40
N HIS A 277 6.52 12.63 32.22
CA HIS A 277 6.76 11.20 32.03
C HIS A 277 7.96 10.93 31.11
N TYR A 278 8.57 9.75 31.25
CA TYR A 278 9.67 9.26 30.41
C TYR A 278 9.43 7.79 30.02
N VAL A 279 10.05 7.33 28.93
CA VAL A 279 9.93 5.95 28.44
C VAL A 279 11.20 5.18 28.80
N ASP A 280 11.04 4.03 29.44
CA ASP A 280 12.07 3.03 29.64
C ASP A 280 11.78 1.79 28.78
N PHE A 281 12.76 1.35 27.99
CA PHE A 281 12.65 0.12 27.22
C PHE A 281 13.34 -1.04 27.93
N VAL A 282 12.58 -2.10 28.20
CA VAL A 282 13.11 -3.38 28.69
C VAL A 282 13.14 -4.37 27.53
N VAL A 283 14.35 -4.67 27.05
CA VAL A 283 14.58 -5.62 25.96
C VAL A 283 14.97 -6.97 26.54
N ASN A 284 14.09 -7.96 26.42
CA ASN A 284 14.38 -9.34 26.80
C ASN A 284 14.64 -10.19 25.54
N ARG A 285 15.92 -10.38 25.22
CA ARG A 285 16.36 -11.14 24.03
C ARG A 285 16.05 -12.62 24.12
N GLU A 286 16.16 -13.23 25.31
CA GLU A 286 15.82 -14.65 25.53
C GLU A 286 14.35 -14.94 25.23
N LYS A 287 13.46 -14.07 25.71
CA LYS A 287 12.01 -14.15 25.47
C LYS A 287 11.58 -13.46 24.17
N ARG A 288 12.52 -12.88 23.42
CA ARG A 288 12.29 -12.11 22.19
C ARG A 288 11.14 -11.10 22.34
N THR A 289 11.14 -10.40 23.48
CA THR A 289 10.09 -9.48 23.91
C THR A 289 10.71 -8.12 24.20
N VAL A 290 10.09 -7.05 23.71
CA VAL A 290 10.40 -5.66 24.08
C VAL A 290 9.21 -5.09 24.83
N VAL A 291 9.47 -4.46 25.98
CA VAL A 291 8.46 -3.76 26.78
C VAL A 291 8.82 -2.29 26.85
N ALA A 292 7.88 -1.43 26.50
CA ALA A 292 7.97 0.01 26.73
C ALA A 292 7.21 0.34 28.02
N LEU A 293 7.90 0.93 28.99
CA LEU A 293 7.35 1.36 30.27
C LEU A 293 7.35 2.88 30.31
N ILE A 294 6.18 3.48 30.37
CA ILE A 294 6.05 4.93 30.52
C ILE A 294 5.88 5.24 32.00
N LYS A 295 6.82 6.00 32.55
CA LYS A 295 6.92 6.29 33.97
C LYS A 295 6.76 7.76 34.27
N SER A 296 6.06 8.10 35.34
CA SER A 296 6.03 9.46 35.85
C SER A 296 7.41 9.88 36.39
N LEU A 297 7.85 11.08 36.04
CA LEU A 297 9.08 11.68 36.57
C LEU A 297 8.97 12.06 38.05
N ARG A 298 7.76 12.24 38.58
CA ARG A 298 7.56 12.63 39.98
C ARG A 298 7.55 11.43 40.93
N THR A 299 6.90 10.34 40.53
CA THR A 299 6.67 9.16 41.39
C THR A 299 7.49 7.95 40.98
N HIS A 300 8.11 7.96 39.79
CA HIS A 300 8.80 6.81 39.18
C HIS A 300 7.94 5.55 39.03
N THR A 301 6.61 5.69 39.14
CA THR A 301 5.64 4.61 38.91
C THR A 301 5.42 4.40 37.42
N VAL A 302 5.12 3.16 37.03
CA VAL A 302 4.74 2.84 35.64
C VAL A 302 3.26 3.14 35.46
N ASP A 303 2.95 4.12 34.62
CA ASP A 303 1.58 4.53 34.36
C ASP A 303 1.02 3.81 33.12
N TYR A 304 1.87 3.57 32.12
CA TYR A 304 1.49 2.87 30.89
C TYR A 304 2.54 1.84 30.49
N ARG A 305 2.07 0.75 29.88
CA ARG A 305 2.94 -0.32 29.38
C ARG A 305 2.48 -0.82 28.03
N GLY A 306 3.44 -1.03 27.14
CA GLY A 306 3.22 -1.67 25.85
C GLY A 306 4.19 -2.82 25.66
N VAL A 307 3.71 -3.93 25.10
CA VAL A 307 4.50 -5.15 24.92
C VAL A 307 4.52 -5.52 23.45
N ALA A 308 5.71 -5.75 22.92
CA ALA A 308 5.94 -6.32 21.59
C ALA A 308 6.64 -7.68 21.73
N LYS A 309 6.05 -8.72 21.16
CA LYS A 309 6.60 -10.08 21.15
C LYS A 309 6.82 -10.53 19.72
N CYS A 310 8.04 -10.96 19.40
CA CYS A 310 8.40 -11.44 18.07
C CYS A 310 7.82 -12.84 17.83
N ALA A 311 7.24 -13.08 16.65
CA ALA A 311 6.52 -14.32 16.30
C ALA A 311 7.45 -15.54 16.17
N PRO A 312 7.09 -16.74 16.68
CA PRO A 312 7.96 -17.92 16.60
C PRO A 312 8.42 -18.19 15.16
N GLY A 313 9.74 -18.29 14.94
CA GLY A 313 10.34 -18.46 13.61
C GLY A 313 10.76 -17.16 12.91
N ASP A 314 10.37 -15.99 13.43
CA ASP A 314 10.82 -14.68 12.93
C ASP A 314 12.15 -14.24 13.59
N VAL A 315 12.92 -13.38 12.93
CA VAL A 315 14.19 -12.83 13.44
C VAL A 315 13.91 -11.60 14.32
N PHE A 316 14.46 -11.63 15.53
CA PHE A 316 14.25 -10.58 16.52
C PHE A 316 14.96 -9.28 16.13
N ASN A 317 14.24 -8.16 16.22
CA ASN A 317 14.80 -6.82 16.05
C ASN A 317 14.32 -5.89 17.18
N SER A 318 15.24 -5.33 17.95
CA SER A 318 14.95 -4.47 19.08
C SER A 318 14.30 -3.17 18.64
N HIS A 319 14.70 -2.58 17.52
CA HIS A 319 14.19 -1.29 17.05
C HIS A 319 12.73 -1.39 16.62
N ILE A 320 12.40 -2.42 15.83
CA ILE A 320 11.01 -2.72 15.45
C ILE A 320 10.19 -3.04 16.70
N GLY A 321 10.74 -3.84 17.62
CA GLY A 321 10.09 -4.15 18.90
C GLY A 321 9.82 -2.91 19.76
N ARG A 322 10.75 -1.96 19.82
CA ARG A 322 10.61 -0.69 20.56
C ARG A 322 9.52 0.18 19.96
N ALA A 323 9.46 0.32 18.63
CA ALA A 323 8.42 1.08 17.95
C ALA A 323 7.02 0.51 18.22
N ILE A 324 6.85 -0.81 18.07
CA ILE A 324 5.58 -1.48 18.36
C ILE A 324 5.20 -1.35 19.83
N ALA A 325 6.15 -1.57 20.74
CA ALA A 325 5.91 -1.50 22.18
C ALA A 325 5.54 -0.08 22.61
N LEU A 326 6.21 0.94 22.09
CA LEU A 326 5.92 2.34 22.40
C LEU A 326 4.56 2.77 21.85
N ARG A 327 4.25 2.46 20.58
CA ARG A 327 2.93 2.76 20.01
C ARG A 327 1.81 2.10 20.80
N ARG A 328 1.97 0.83 21.22
CA ARG A 328 1.00 0.16 22.10
C ARG A 328 0.89 0.79 23.48
N ALA A 329 1.99 1.27 24.05
CA ALA A 329 1.97 1.94 25.35
C ALA A 329 1.25 3.30 25.30
N LEU A 330 1.30 3.96 24.14
CA LEU A 330 0.64 5.24 23.85
C LEU A 330 -0.78 5.07 23.28
N ASP A 331 -1.26 3.82 23.13
CA ASP A 331 -2.54 3.48 22.48
C ASP A 331 -2.67 4.02 21.05
N LEU A 332 -1.56 4.01 20.30
CA LEU A 332 -1.49 4.43 18.90
C LEU A 332 -1.54 3.23 17.96
N PHE A 333 -2.12 3.46 16.77
CA PHE A 333 -2.11 2.48 15.68
C PHE A 333 -0.69 1.98 15.37
N VAL A 334 -0.52 0.66 15.25
CA VAL A 334 0.76 0.03 14.90
C VAL A 334 0.78 -0.30 13.40
N PRO A 335 1.66 0.33 12.60
CA PRO A 335 1.79 0.03 11.17
C PRO A 335 1.99 -1.48 10.91
N SER A 336 1.26 -2.00 9.92
CA SER A 336 1.33 -3.42 9.54
C SER A 336 2.71 -3.81 9.01
N GLU A 337 3.47 -2.86 8.50
CA GLU A 337 4.85 -2.99 8.02
C GLU A 337 5.82 -3.45 9.12
N TYR A 338 5.60 -3.01 10.37
CA TYR A 338 6.37 -3.46 11.53
C TYR A 338 6.00 -4.87 11.97
N ARG A 339 4.76 -5.28 11.70
CA ARG A 339 4.25 -6.63 12.01
C ARG A 339 4.67 -7.67 10.96
N ASN A 340 4.79 -7.25 9.70
CA ASN A 340 5.03 -8.11 8.54
C ASN A 340 6.39 -7.79 7.88
N ALA A 341 7.40 -7.40 8.67
CA ALA A 341 8.72 -7.10 8.15
C ALA A 341 9.32 -8.35 7.46
N PRO A 342 9.92 -8.21 6.27
CA PRO A 342 10.52 -9.35 5.56
C PRO A 342 11.70 -9.92 6.37
N GLN A 343 11.98 -11.23 6.22
CA GLN A 343 13.13 -11.87 6.86
C GLN A 343 14.44 -11.29 6.33
N PRO A 344 15.48 -11.14 7.18
CA PRO A 344 16.80 -10.72 6.73
C PRO A 344 17.40 -11.79 5.82
N THR A 345 17.85 -11.38 4.64
CA THR A 345 18.51 -12.27 3.66
C THR A 345 20.02 -12.20 3.73
N GLU A 346 20.57 -11.18 4.41
CA GLU A 346 22.00 -10.98 4.56
C GLU A 346 22.39 -10.87 6.03
N VAL A 347 23.48 -11.55 6.38
CA VAL A 347 24.10 -11.51 7.71
C VAL A 347 25.24 -10.50 7.71
N ARG A 348 25.30 -9.65 8.73
CA ARG A 348 26.28 -8.57 8.90
C ARG A 348 26.98 -8.67 10.26
N VAL A 349 28.07 -7.91 10.41
CA VAL A 349 28.76 -7.77 11.69
C VAL A 349 27.80 -7.11 12.70
N GLY A 350 27.79 -7.63 13.93
CA GLY A 350 26.88 -7.24 15.00
C GLY A 350 25.62 -8.07 15.11
N ASP A 351 25.36 -8.95 14.15
CA ASP A 351 24.24 -9.87 14.21
C ASP A 351 24.50 -11.00 15.24
N VAL A 352 23.45 -11.43 15.92
CA VAL A 352 23.49 -12.54 16.89
C VAL A 352 22.92 -13.79 16.23
N VAL A 353 23.71 -14.86 16.25
CA VAL A 353 23.45 -16.09 15.51
C VAL A 353 23.44 -17.30 16.44
N ARG A 354 22.71 -18.35 16.05
CA ARG A 354 22.66 -19.64 16.73
C ARG A 354 23.33 -20.70 15.89
N GLY A 355 24.39 -21.33 16.41
CA GLY A 355 25.07 -22.41 15.72
C GLY A 355 24.19 -23.65 15.58
N LYS A 356 24.10 -24.24 14.38
CA LYS A 356 23.28 -25.44 14.10
C LYS A 356 23.78 -26.69 14.82
N ARG A 357 25.08 -26.77 15.12
CA ARG A 357 25.74 -27.98 15.63
C ARG A 357 25.59 -28.19 17.14
N HIS A 358 25.73 -27.14 17.94
CA HIS A 358 25.60 -27.21 19.40
C HIS A 358 24.60 -26.20 19.99
N GLY A 359 23.87 -25.47 19.14
CA GLY A 359 22.85 -24.53 19.57
C GLY A 359 23.39 -23.27 20.28
N GLN A 360 24.70 -23.04 20.28
CA GLN A 360 25.32 -21.92 20.97
C GLN A 360 24.92 -20.58 20.32
N ILE A 361 24.57 -19.59 21.14
CA ILE A 361 24.30 -18.22 20.71
C ILE A 361 25.62 -17.45 20.70
N ARG A 362 25.89 -16.72 19.62
CA ARG A 362 27.15 -16.00 19.37
C ARG A 362 26.89 -14.69 18.65
N THR A 363 27.64 -13.64 18.98
CA THR A 363 27.62 -12.36 18.25
C THR A 363 28.75 -12.33 17.22
N LEU A 364 28.44 -11.90 15.99
CA LEU A 364 29.42 -11.77 14.91
C LEU A 364 30.20 -10.47 15.03
N THR A 365 31.53 -10.54 15.05
CA THR A 365 32.42 -9.40 15.33
C THR A 365 33.21 -8.91 14.13
N GLU A 366 33.55 -9.80 13.18
CA GLU A 366 34.41 -9.44 12.05
C GLU A 366 34.09 -10.30 10.82
N ARG A 367 34.24 -9.74 9.62
CA ARG A 367 34.13 -10.46 8.34
C ARG A 367 35.48 -11.10 7.99
N LEU A 368 35.52 -12.41 7.77
CA LEU A 368 36.77 -13.14 7.48
C LEU A 368 36.78 -13.74 6.07
N GLU A 369 36.96 -12.90 5.05
CA GLU A 369 36.91 -13.31 3.63
C GLU A 369 37.89 -14.44 3.27
N LYS A 370 39.04 -14.50 3.94
CA LYS A 370 40.04 -15.56 3.77
C LYS A 370 39.49 -16.98 3.98
N TYR A 371 38.39 -17.12 4.73
CA TYR A 371 37.78 -18.41 5.05
C TYR A 371 36.52 -18.71 4.22
N ASP A 372 36.11 -17.83 3.29
CA ASP A 372 34.90 -18.03 2.48
C ASP A 372 34.94 -19.29 1.59
N ASN A 373 36.14 -19.68 1.15
CA ASN A 373 36.34 -20.86 0.30
C ASN A 373 36.37 -22.19 1.06
N HIS A 374 36.10 -22.22 2.38
CA HIS A 374 36.17 -23.44 3.20
C HIS A 374 34.88 -24.27 3.18
N GLY A 375 33.95 -23.99 2.25
CA GLY A 375 32.77 -24.82 1.99
C GLY A 375 31.60 -24.63 2.96
N TYR A 376 31.59 -23.53 3.73
CA TYR A 376 30.50 -23.19 4.67
C TYR A 376 29.88 -21.82 4.37
N GLY A 377 30.06 -21.35 3.15
CA GLY A 377 29.69 -20.02 2.70
C GLY A 377 30.53 -18.90 3.34
N LYS A 378 29.87 -17.78 3.58
CA LYS A 378 30.47 -16.53 4.03
C LYS A 378 30.94 -16.66 5.50
N ALA A 379 32.22 -16.46 5.79
CA ALA A 379 32.80 -16.64 7.12
C ALA A 379 32.85 -15.35 7.97
N PHE A 380 32.51 -15.49 9.25
CA PHE A 380 32.51 -14.42 10.24
C PHE A 380 33.19 -14.87 11.53
N ARG A 381 33.91 -13.96 12.18
CA ARG A 381 34.45 -14.14 13.52
C ARG A 381 33.36 -13.98 14.57
N THR A 382 33.40 -14.78 15.62
CA THR A 382 32.51 -14.70 16.77
C THR A 382 33.20 -14.07 17.99
N ASP A 383 32.41 -13.66 18.97
CA ASP A 383 32.83 -13.14 20.28
C ASP A 383 33.93 -13.95 20.99
N ASN A 384 33.93 -15.28 20.86
CA ASN A 384 34.92 -16.18 21.45
C ASN A 384 36.20 -16.37 20.59
N GLY A 385 36.35 -15.58 19.53
CA GLY A 385 37.51 -15.62 18.64
C GLY A 385 37.52 -16.75 17.61
N MET A 386 36.52 -17.64 17.61
CA MET A 386 36.33 -18.66 16.56
C MET A 386 35.70 -18.03 15.30
N TRP A 387 35.62 -18.81 14.22
CA TRP A 387 34.87 -18.41 13.03
C TRP A 387 33.71 -19.37 12.75
N LEU A 388 32.64 -18.83 12.19
CA LEU A 388 31.50 -19.59 11.70
C LEU A 388 31.17 -19.15 10.26
N GLY A 389 30.84 -20.11 9.40
CA GLY A 389 30.30 -19.84 8.07
C GLY A 389 28.78 -19.69 8.08
N THR A 390 28.21 -18.92 7.16
CA THR A 390 26.76 -18.68 7.02
C THR A 390 25.91 -19.95 6.98
N GLU A 391 26.46 -21.08 6.54
CA GLU A 391 25.72 -22.34 6.49
C GLU A 391 25.63 -23.04 7.85
N GLN A 392 26.48 -22.66 8.81
CA GLN A 392 26.66 -23.32 10.11
C GLN A 392 25.80 -22.72 11.23
N PHE A 393 25.09 -21.62 10.96
CA PHE A 393 24.26 -20.94 11.95
C PHE A 393 22.95 -20.43 11.35
N GLU A 394 22.06 -20.00 12.23
CA GLU A 394 20.81 -19.30 11.90
C GLU A 394 20.81 -17.94 12.58
N LEU A 395 20.30 -16.92 11.89
CA LEU A 395 20.21 -15.57 12.43
C LEU A 395 19.08 -15.49 13.46
N VAL A 396 19.37 -14.96 14.65
CA VAL A 396 18.41 -14.88 15.76
C VAL A 396 18.02 -13.44 16.06
N ASP A 397 19.00 -12.54 16.09
CA ASP A 397 18.78 -11.12 16.36
C ASP A 397 19.64 -10.26 15.40
N ASP A 398 18.98 -9.37 14.65
CA ASP A 398 19.59 -8.49 13.65
C ASP A 398 19.59 -7.00 14.08
N SER A 399 19.46 -6.74 15.38
CA SER A 399 19.39 -5.39 15.95
C SER A 399 20.72 -4.64 15.91
N ARG A 400 21.86 -5.36 15.91
CA ARG A 400 23.22 -4.82 15.84
C ARG A 400 23.56 -3.79 16.93
N GLU A 401 22.95 -3.88 18.11
CA GLU A 401 23.18 -2.93 19.21
C GLU A 401 24.49 -3.19 19.98
N GLU A 402 25.12 -4.36 19.83
CA GLU A 402 26.28 -4.77 20.66
C GLU A 402 27.65 -4.33 20.12
N VAL A 403 27.74 -3.67 18.95
CA VAL A 403 29.04 -3.28 18.34
C VAL A 403 29.45 -1.84 18.64
N SER A 404 28.73 -1.13 19.51
CA SER A 404 29.26 0.13 20.06
C SER A 404 30.19 -0.18 21.24
N ALA A 405 31.43 -0.52 20.94
CA ALA A 405 32.55 -0.50 21.87
C ALA A 405 33.70 0.31 21.28
#